data_AF-A0A6G3SFA9-F1
#
_entry.id   AF-A0A6G3SFA9-F1
#
_cell.length_a   1.000
_cell.length_b   1.000
_cell.length_c   1.000
_cell.angle_alpha   90.00
_cell.angle_beta   90.00
_cell.angle_gamma   90.00
#
_symmetry.space_group_name_H-M   'P 1'
#
loop_
_entity.id
_entity.type
_entity.pdbx_description
1 polymer ?
#
loop_
_entity_poly.entity_id
_entity_poly.type
_entity_poly.pdbx_seq_one_letter_code
_entity_poly.pdbx_strand_id
1 'polypeptide(L)' 'PSEGMVLGAVQVPPDGRPVVFLHDHPTTGGYPVIAVVPEAALAAAAQAVPGIPVRFTVS' A
#
# COMPACT_ATOMS: atom_id res chain seq x y z
N PRO A 1 -14.38 5.39 10.69
CA PRO A 1 -14.23 4.10 11.42
C PRO A 1 -12.89 3.49 11.07
N SER A 2 -12.25 2.77 11.98
CA SER A 2 -11.05 1.98 11.64
C SER A 2 -11.45 0.63 11.06
N GLU A 3 -10.69 0.13 10.11
CA GLU A 3 -10.93 -1.14 9.43
C GLU A 3 -9.69 -2.03 9.49
N GLY A 4 -9.88 -3.35 9.40
CA GLY A 4 -8.78 -4.32 9.37
C GLY A 4 -7.89 -4.10 8.15
N MET A 5 -6.58 -4.23 8.34
CA MET A 5 -5.60 -4.02 7.27
C MET A 5 -4.96 -5.33 6.84
N VAL A 6 -4.62 -5.44 5.57
CA VAL A 6 -3.99 -6.62 4.96
C VAL A 6 -2.69 -6.23 4.28
N LEU A 7 -1.80 -7.21 4.13
CA LEU A 7 -0.59 -7.07 3.34
C LEU A 7 -0.93 -6.56 1.93
N GLY A 8 -0.19 -5.55 1.47
CA GLY A 8 -0.36 -4.93 0.16
C GLY A 8 -1.49 -3.90 0.06
N ALA A 9 -2.24 -3.63 1.13
CA ALA A 9 -3.25 -2.58 1.11
C ALA A 9 -2.64 -1.21 0.77
N VAL A 10 -3.33 -0.48 -0.10
CA VAL A 10 -2.95 0.87 -0.56
C VAL A 10 -3.88 1.90 0.07
N GLN A 11 -3.41 2.55 1.13
CA GLN A 11 -4.15 3.64 1.77
C GLN A 11 -3.85 4.98 1.11
N VAL A 12 -4.84 5.88 1.12
CA VAL A 12 -4.68 7.27 0.73
C VAL A 12 -5.07 8.18 1.90
N PRO A 13 -4.09 8.76 2.61
CA PRO A 13 -4.32 9.77 3.63
C PRO A 13 -4.82 11.11 3.03
N PRO A 14 -5.22 12.10 3.86
CA PRO A 14 -5.72 13.39 3.38
C PRO A 14 -4.74 14.20 2.52
N ASP A 15 -3.44 13.93 2.59
CA ASP A 15 -2.42 14.56 1.74
C ASP A 15 -2.37 13.99 0.32
N GLY A 16 -3.18 12.96 0.04
CA GLY A 16 -3.34 12.34 -1.27
C GLY A 16 -2.18 11.41 -1.67
N ARG A 17 -1.22 11.14 -0.78
CA ARG A 17 -0.05 10.32 -1.10
C ARG A 17 -0.28 8.85 -0.76
N PRO A 18 -0.29 7.93 -1.73
CA PRO A 18 -0.53 6.52 -1.45
C PRO A 18 0.53 5.91 -0.54
N VAL A 19 0.10 5.07 0.40
CA VAL A 19 0.95 4.25 1.27
C VAL A 19 0.65 2.78 0.99
N VAL A 20 1.65 2.02 0.59
CA VAL A 20 1.55 0.56 0.40
C VAL A 20 2.04 -0.14 1.66
N PHE A 21 1.21 -0.97 2.25
CA PHE A 21 1.54 -1.72 3.46
C PHE A 21 2.31 -3.02 3.16
N LEU A 22 3.45 -3.19 3.84
CA LEU A 22 4.29 -4.40 3.78
C LEU A 22 4.11 -5.25 5.06
N HIS A 23 5.04 -6.16 5.34
CA HIS A 23 4.91 -7.16 6.41
C HIS A 23 4.70 -6.58 7.82
N ASP A 24 5.18 -5.37 8.09
CA ASP A 24 5.03 -4.70 9.39
C ASP A 24 3.80 -3.77 9.44
N HIS A 25 2.79 -4.02 8.60
CA HIS A 25 1.59 -3.20 8.57
C HIS A 25 0.83 -3.26 9.91
N PRO A 26 0.17 -2.16 10.33
CA PRO A 26 -0.68 -2.20 11.52
C PRO A 26 -1.87 -3.15 11.29
N THR A 27 -2.43 -3.70 12.36
CA THR A 27 -3.60 -4.59 12.26
C THR A 27 -4.86 -3.87 11.79
N THR A 28 -4.95 -2.56 12.02
CA THR A 28 -6.06 -1.70 11.58
C THR A 28 -5.54 -0.41 10.99
N GLY A 29 -6.35 0.24 10.15
CA GLY A 29 -6.05 1.56 9.60
C GLY A 29 -7.27 2.48 9.56
N GLY A 30 -7.01 3.78 9.50
CA GLY A 30 -8.05 4.82 9.56
C GLY A 30 -8.32 5.54 8.23
N TYR A 31 -7.62 5.18 7.16
CA TYR A 31 -7.74 5.82 5.85
C TYR A 31 -8.35 4.88 4.81
N PRO A 32 -9.06 5.41 3.79
CA PRO A 32 -9.60 4.62 2.71
C PRO A 32 -8.50 3.78 2.03
N VAL A 33 -8.81 2.50 1.83
CA VAL A 33 -8.00 1.60 1.00
C VAL A 33 -8.56 1.64 -0.42
N ILE A 34 -7.74 2.02 -1.39
CA ILE A 34 -8.17 2.18 -2.79
C ILE A 34 -7.85 0.95 -3.66
N ALA A 35 -6.93 0.10 -3.20
CA ALA A 35 -6.48 -1.10 -3.88
C ALA A 35 -5.73 -2.02 -2.92
N VAL A 36 -5.51 -3.28 -3.34
CA VAL A 36 -4.59 -4.22 -2.68
C VAL A 36 -3.62 -4.73 -3.73
N VAL A 37 -2.32 -4.54 -3.50
CA VAL A 37 -1.27 -5.05 -4.39
C VAL A 37 -1.08 -6.54 -4.13
N PRO A 38 -1.08 -7.40 -5.17
CA PRO A 38 -0.81 -8.82 -5.00
C PRO A 38 0.57 -9.06 -4.37
N GLU A 39 0.65 -10.04 -3.46
CA GLU A 39 1.89 -10.37 -2.74
C GLU A 39 3.07 -10.63 -3.67
N ALA A 40 2.83 -11.30 -4.80
CA ALA A 40 3.83 -11.57 -5.83
C ALA A 40 4.51 -10.30 -6.41
N ALA A 41 3.86 -9.14 -6.32
CA ALA A 41 4.40 -7.87 -6.79
C ALA A 41 5.06 -7.04 -5.66
N LEU A 42 4.80 -7.36 -4.39
CA LEU A 42 5.29 -6.56 -3.26
C LEU A 42 6.80 -6.62 -3.10
N ALA A 43 7.42 -7.78 -3.35
CA ALA A 43 8.86 -7.93 -3.25
C ALA A 43 9.59 -6.96 -4.20
N ALA A 44 9.11 -6.81 -5.44
CA ALA A 44 9.69 -5.89 -6.40
C ALA A 44 9.47 -4.42 -5.99
N ALA A 45 8.26 -4.07 -5.51
CA ALA A 45 7.96 -2.72 -5.03
C ALA A 45 8.81 -2.33 -3.80
N ALA A 46 9.07 -3.27 -2.89
CA ALA A 46 9.85 -3.05 -1.67
C ALA A 46 11.35 -2.79 -1.94
N GLN A 47 11.86 -3.11 -3.14
CA GLN A 47 13.24 -2.79 -3.53
C GLN A 47 13.39 -1.37 -4.11
N ALA A 48 12.29 -0.62 -4.29
CA ALA A 48 12.37 0.76 -4.76
C ALA A 48 13.02 1.66 -3.70
N VAL A 49 14.07 2.38 -4.09
CA VAL A 49 14.70 3.40 -3.22
C VAL A 49 13.99 4.74 -3.35
N PRO A 50 14.12 5.66 -2.38
CA PRO A 50 13.52 6.98 -2.46
C PRO A 50 13.86 7.70 -3.77
N GLY A 51 12.84 8.24 -4.44
CA GLY A 51 12.96 8.91 -5.74
C GLY A 51 12.74 8.00 -6.96
N ILE A 52 12.69 6.68 -6.78
CA ILE A 52 12.29 5.76 -7.87
C ILE A 52 10.77 5.82 -8.08
N PRO A 53 10.29 6.12 -9.30
CA PRO A 53 8.84 6.10 -9.59
C PRO A 53 8.26 4.69 -9.51
N VAL A 54 7.07 4.58 -8.94
CA VAL A 54 6.26 3.35 -8.92
C VAL A 54 4.98 3.58 -9.74
N ARG A 55 4.61 2.61 -10.58
CA ARG A 55 3.37 2.65 -11.38
C ARG A 55 2.50 1.45 -11.03
N PHE A 56 1.27 1.72 -10.65
CA PHE A 56 0.22 0.71 -10.52
C PHE A 56 -0.44 0.45 -11.87
N THR A 57 -0.81 -0.81 -12.11
CA THR A 57 -1.59 -1.23 -13.28
C THR A 57 -2.75 -2.09 -12.81
N VAL A 58 -3.92 -1.90 -13.42
CA VAL A 58 -5.03 -2.85 -13.30
C VAL A 58 -4.80 -3.96 -14.32
N SER A 59 -4.82 -5.20 -13.85
CA SER A 59 -4.76 -6.42 -14.65
C SER A 59 -6.13 -7.06 -14.72
#